data_AF-A0A9N7GAX2-F1
#
_entry.id   AF-A0A9N7GAX2-F1
#
_cell.length_a   1.000
_cell.length_b   1.000
_cell.length_c   1.000
_cell.angle_alpha   90.00
_cell.angle_beta   90.00
_cell.angle_gamma   90.00
#
_symmetry.space_group_name_H-M   'P 1'
#
loop_
_entity.id
_entity.type
_entity.pdbx_description
1 polymer ?
#
loop_
_entity_poly.entity_id
_entity_poly.type
_entity_poly.pdbx_seq_one_letter_code
_entity_poly.pdbx_strand_id
1 'polypeptide(L)'
;MSDITATLKYKFNNLKEYLKNAYSRSQLETILGELSSLQSEAASYGLNFDISNLKENAETQFKNYEVEQSIEKARVQEEEFLKSQRAIKLAEEEKEIAQRITALNNLHNEFIKNITKDTKRIEESNKRLDKIINKLEKENIIDHEELNREILTPEEIFKINQTHKALHENHKKTTEKHKQAHTKLNELNTTITNLSQQLQEKGLAPKKVKELKGKLEFNQEMLKIHKAYIEKIENSKKMLEQEIIKREKEYNINKDKIKKLGSNLKERYKKEPEKYLDAYKKYVVLKNQYKVMKIDGIVKDIEHPNKVINKINVDKTKSLANKIREQTQVKDTNIRSLFPARTPNIKVTNNKTRGIN
;
A
#
# COMPACT_ATOMS: atom_id res chain seq x y z
N MET A 1 -59.93 -56.19 -104.18
CA MET A 1 -58.55 -55.80 -103.75
C MET A 1 -58.44 -54.37 -103.19
N SER A 2 -59.52 -53.57 -103.07
CA SER A 2 -59.43 -52.15 -102.64
C SER A 2 -59.34 -51.94 -101.10
N ASP A 3 -60.01 -52.75 -100.27
CA ASP A 3 -60.10 -52.49 -98.82
C ASP A 3 -58.81 -52.80 -98.03
N ILE A 4 -58.12 -53.89 -98.37
CA ILE A 4 -56.93 -54.35 -97.62
C ILE A 4 -55.79 -53.33 -97.71
N THR A 5 -55.59 -52.72 -98.87
CA THR A 5 -54.57 -51.67 -99.07
C THR A 5 -54.80 -50.44 -98.21
N ALA A 6 -56.05 -50.00 -98.04
CA ALA A 6 -56.39 -48.86 -97.19
C ALA A 6 -56.17 -49.18 -95.71
N THR A 7 -56.54 -50.38 -95.27
CA THR A 7 -56.32 -50.84 -93.89
C THR A 7 -54.82 -50.95 -93.55
N LEU A 8 -53.99 -51.50 -94.44
CA LEU A 8 -52.55 -51.62 -94.21
C LEU A 8 -51.86 -50.25 -94.14
N LYS A 9 -52.24 -49.30 -95.00
CA LYS A 9 -51.74 -47.91 -94.93
C LYS A 9 -52.16 -47.19 -93.65
N TYR A 10 -53.41 -47.39 -93.21
CA TYR A 10 -53.90 -46.82 -91.96
C TYR A 10 -53.12 -47.35 -90.75
N LYS A 11 -52.92 -48.67 -90.66
CA LYS A 11 -52.09 -49.29 -89.61
C LYS A 11 -50.65 -48.78 -89.63
N PHE A 12 -50.06 -48.64 -90.82
CA PHE A 12 -48.70 -48.15 -90.97
C PHE A 12 -48.55 -46.71 -90.48
N ASN A 13 -49.50 -45.84 -90.81
CA ASN A 13 -49.49 -44.44 -90.36
C ASN A 13 -49.68 -44.33 -88.84
N ASN A 14 -50.58 -45.13 -88.25
CA ASN A 14 -50.76 -45.15 -86.79
C ASN A 14 -49.50 -45.63 -86.07
N LEU A 15 -48.86 -46.70 -86.55
CA LEU A 15 -47.62 -47.20 -85.96
C LEU A 15 -46.48 -46.19 -86.11
N LYS A 16 -46.41 -45.46 -87.22
CA LYS A 16 -45.46 -44.36 -87.41
C LYS A 16 -45.69 -43.22 -86.41
N GLU A 17 -46.94 -42.92 -86.06
CA GLU A 17 -47.28 -41.91 -85.06
C GLU A 17 -46.98 -42.39 -83.64
N TYR A 18 -47.25 -43.66 -83.32
CA TYR A 18 -46.84 -44.26 -82.05
C TYR A 18 -45.32 -44.31 -81.89
N LEU A 19 -44.57 -44.56 -82.97
CA LEU A 19 -43.12 -44.55 -82.95
C LEU A 19 -42.57 -43.17 -82.55
N LYS A 20 -43.19 -42.07 -83.02
CA LYS A 20 -42.80 -40.70 -82.65
C LYS A 20 -43.05 -40.38 -81.17
N ASN A 21 -44.04 -41.03 -80.57
CA ASN A 21 -44.46 -40.81 -79.19
C ASN A 21 -43.99 -41.93 -78.25
N ALA A 22 -43.04 -42.76 -78.68
CA ALA A 22 -42.49 -43.81 -77.85
C ALA A 22 -41.42 -43.22 -76.92
N TYR A 23 -41.50 -43.55 -75.63
CA TYR A 23 -40.62 -43.00 -74.59
C TYR A 23 -39.76 -44.07 -73.91
N SER A 24 -39.75 -45.30 -74.45
CA SER A 24 -38.95 -46.41 -73.92
C SER A 24 -38.44 -47.34 -75.02
N ARG A 25 -37.31 -48.00 -74.74
CA ARG A 25 -36.72 -49.01 -75.63
C ARG A 25 -37.70 -50.11 -76.01
N SER A 26 -38.40 -50.64 -75.01
CA SER A 26 -39.39 -51.70 -75.18
C SER A 26 -40.53 -51.28 -76.12
N GLN A 27 -41.02 -50.04 -76.00
CA GLN A 27 -42.04 -49.50 -76.91
C GLN A 27 -41.51 -49.35 -78.33
N LEU A 28 -40.31 -48.80 -78.51
CA LEU A 28 -39.68 -48.64 -79.83
C LEU A 28 -39.45 -50.01 -80.50
N GLU A 29 -38.90 -50.99 -79.78
CA GLU A 29 -38.65 -52.34 -80.30
C GLU A 29 -39.96 -53.04 -80.69
N THR A 30 -41.01 -52.90 -79.88
CA THR A 30 -42.34 -53.44 -80.19
C THR A 30 -42.92 -52.80 -81.45
N ILE A 31 -42.93 -51.47 -81.53
CA ILE A 31 -43.50 -50.74 -82.67
C ILE A 31 -42.70 -51.00 -83.95
N LEU A 32 -41.37 -51.06 -83.88
CA LEU A 32 -40.52 -51.41 -85.03
C LEU A 32 -40.69 -52.87 -85.47
N GLY A 33 -40.93 -53.79 -84.53
CA GLY A 33 -41.29 -55.17 -84.82
C GLY A 33 -42.63 -55.30 -85.53
N GLU A 34 -43.62 -54.53 -85.09
CA GLU A 34 -44.94 -54.44 -85.74
C GLU A 34 -44.84 -53.78 -87.12
N LEU A 35 -44.06 -52.69 -87.27
CA LEU A 35 -43.79 -52.05 -88.56
C LEU A 35 -43.07 -52.98 -89.54
N SER A 36 -42.15 -53.83 -89.06
CA SER A 36 -41.45 -54.83 -89.88
C SER A 36 -42.36 -55.96 -90.33
N SER A 37 -43.24 -56.41 -89.43
CA SER A 37 -44.29 -57.39 -89.75
C SER A 37 -45.25 -56.83 -90.78
N LEU A 38 -45.68 -55.57 -90.61
CA LEU A 38 -46.59 -54.88 -91.52
C LEU A 38 -45.95 -54.60 -92.89
N GLN A 39 -44.64 -54.30 -92.94
CA GLN A 39 -43.89 -54.19 -94.19
C GLN A 39 -43.91 -55.51 -94.97
N SER A 40 -43.70 -56.62 -94.27
CA SER A 40 -43.71 -57.97 -94.88
C SER A 40 -45.10 -58.35 -95.37
N GLU A 41 -46.13 -58.06 -94.57
CA GLU A 41 -47.53 -58.26 -94.95
C GLU A 41 -47.90 -57.41 -96.17
N ALA A 42 -47.54 -56.13 -96.20
CA ALA A 42 -47.78 -55.23 -97.32
C ALA A 42 -47.09 -55.68 -98.62
N ALA A 43 -45.87 -56.22 -98.53
CA ALA A 43 -45.13 -56.72 -99.68
C ALA A 43 -45.85 -57.89 -100.38
N SER A 44 -46.54 -58.77 -99.62
CA SER A 44 -47.33 -59.87 -100.18
C SER A 44 -48.51 -59.41 -101.05
N TYR A 45 -48.95 -58.16 -100.86
CA TYR A 45 -49.99 -57.50 -101.65
C TYR A 45 -49.43 -56.50 -102.69
N GLY A 46 -48.11 -56.51 -102.93
CA GLY A 46 -47.46 -55.62 -103.90
C GLY A 46 -47.30 -54.17 -103.44
N LEU A 47 -47.46 -53.89 -102.14
CA LEU A 47 -47.22 -52.57 -101.54
C LEU A 47 -45.80 -52.49 -100.98
N ASN A 48 -45.13 -51.35 -101.19
CA ASN A 48 -43.81 -51.11 -100.62
C ASN A 48 -43.91 -50.09 -99.48
N PHE A 49 -43.72 -50.55 -98.25
CA PHE A 49 -43.53 -49.69 -97.09
C PHE A 49 -42.04 -49.66 -96.73
N ASP A 50 -41.42 -48.49 -96.79
CA ASP A 50 -40.04 -48.31 -96.35
C ASP A 50 -40.02 -47.86 -94.88
N ILE A 51 -39.36 -48.67 -94.05
CA ILE A 51 -39.20 -48.43 -92.61
C ILE A 51 -37.74 -48.15 -92.22
N SER A 52 -36.82 -48.08 -93.18
CA SER A 52 -35.38 -47.95 -92.92
C SER A 52 -35.07 -46.66 -92.18
N ASN A 53 -35.58 -45.52 -92.68
CA ASN A 53 -35.45 -44.22 -92.03
C ASN A 53 -36.17 -44.14 -90.67
N LEU A 54 -37.21 -44.94 -90.46
CA LEU A 54 -37.93 -44.99 -89.17
C LEU A 54 -37.10 -45.74 -88.13
N LYS A 55 -36.43 -46.83 -88.52
CA LYS A 55 -35.50 -47.58 -87.67
C LYS A 55 -34.29 -46.73 -87.28
N GLU A 56 -33.66 -46.08 -88.25
CA GLU A 56 -32.47 -45.24 -88.01
C GLU A 56 -32.76 -44.05 -87.08
N ASN A 57 -33.89 -43.36 -87.30
CA ASN A 57 -34.29 -42.25 -86.43
C ASN A 57 -34.63 -42.71 -85.01
N ALA A 58 -35.34 -43.83 -84.85
CA ALA A 58 -35.67 -44.39 -83.54
C ALA A 58 -34.40 -44.82 -82.77
N GLU A 59 -33.44 -45.44 -83.47
CA GLU A 59 -32.17 -45.85 -82.86
C GLU A 59 -31.31 -44.63 -82.46
N THR A 60 -31.31 -43.58 -83.27
CA THR A 60 -30.60 -42.32 -82.97
C THR A 60 -31.22 -41.59 -81.77
N GLN A 61 -32.56 -41.49 -81.72
CA GLN A 61 -33.27 -40.93 -80.58
C GLN A 61 -32.99 -41.70 -79.29
N PHE A 62 -32.94 -43.03 -79.37
CA PHE A 62 -32.63 -43.87 -78.22
C PHE A 62 -31.19 -43.67 -77.72
N LYS A 63 -30.21 -43.66 -78.62
CA LYS A 63 -28.80 -43.41 -78.26
C LYS A 63 -28.63 -42.03 -77.60
N ASN A 64 -29.28 -41.01 -78.12
CA ASN A 64 -29.23 -39.66 -77.53
C ASN A 64 -29.84 -39.63 -76.13
N TYR A 65 -30.99 -40.28 -75.93
CA TYR A 65 -31.64 -40.37 -74.62
C TYR A 65 -30.80 -41.15 -73.59
N GLU A 66 -30.15 -42.25 -73.99
CA GLU A 66 -29.24 -42.99 -73.11
C GLU A 66 -28.01 -42.17 -72.71
N VAL A 67 -27.47 -41.38 -73.64
CA VAL A 67 -26.36 -40.47 -73.38
C VAL A 67 -26.79 -39.35 -72.43
N GLU A 68 -27.93 -38.71 -72.66
CA GLU A 68 -28.48 -37.68 -71.77
C GLU A 68 -28.75 -38.22 -70.35
N GLN A 69 -29.34 -39.42 -70.23
CA GLN A 69 -29.52 -40.06 -68.92
C GLN A 69 -28.19 -40.38 -68.23
N SER A 70 -27.18 -40.81 -68.98
CA SER A 70 -25.87 -41.13 -68.44
C SER A 70 -25.15 -39.86 -67.95
N ILE A 71 -25.24 -38.77 -68.70
CA ILE A 71 -24.73 -37.45 -68.31
C ILE A 71 -25.45 -36.94 -67.07
N GLU A 72 -26.78 -37.04 -67.01
CA GLU A 72 -27.55 -36.58 -65.85
C GLU A 72 -27.24 -37.40 -64.60
N LYS A 73 -27.12 -38.73 -64.71
CA LYS A 73 -26.69 -39.58 -63.59
C LYS A 73 -25.29 -39.22 -63.10
N ALA A 74 -24.34 -38.99 -64.00
CA ALA A 74 -22.99 -38.57 -63.64
C ALA A 74 -22.99 -37.21 -62.94
N ARG A 75 -23.78 -36.25 -63.44
CA ARG A 75 -23.93 -34.92 -62.84
C ARG A 75 -24.52 -34.97 -61.43
N VAL A 76 -25.57 -35.78 -61.22
CA VAL A 76 -26.19 -35.96 -59.90
C VAL A 76 -25.19 -36.60 -58.92
N GLN A 77 -24.46 -37.63 -59.35
CA GLN A 77 -23.43 -38.27 -58.52
C GLN A 77 -22.28 -37.32 -58.17
N GLU A 78 -21.84 -36.50 -59.11
CA GLU A 78 -20.81 -35.48 -58.87
C GLU A 78 -21.31 -34.41 -57.88
N GLU A 79 -22.55 -33.95 -58.01
CA GLU A 79 -23.12 -32.96 -57.09
C GLU A 79 -23.30 -33.53 -55.67
N GLU A 80 -23.74 -34.79 -55.53
CA GLU A 80 -23.83 -35.48 -54.24
C GLU A 80 -22.45 -35.69 -53.61
N PHE A 81 -21.45 -36.06 -54.40
CA PHE A 81 -20.08 -36.19 -53.94
C PHE A 81 -19.51 -34.85 -53.44
N LEU A 82 -19.71 -33.77 -54.20
CA LEU A 82 -19.29 -32.42 -53.80
C LEU A 82 -20.02 -31.93 -52.55
N LYS A 83 -21.32 -32.22 -52.41
CA LYS A 83 -22.09 -31.93 -51.19
C LYS A 83 -21.52 -32.69 -49.98
N SER A 84 -21.23 -33.98 -50.14
CA SER A 84 -20.62 -34.81 -49.10
C SER A 84 -19.24 -34.28 -48.69
N GLN A 85 -18.38 -33.94 -49.65
CA GLN A 85 -17.06 -33.36 -49.37
C GLN A 85 -17.14 -32.03 -48.61
N ARG A 86 -18.08 -31.15 -48.98
CA ARG A 86 -18.30 -29.88 -48.27
C ARG A 86 -18.79 -30.12 -46.84
N ALA A 87 -19.70 -31.07 -46.64
CA ALA A 87 -20.20 -31.42 -45.31
C ALA A 87 -19.09 -31.99 -44.40
N ILE A 88 -18.20 -32.83 -44.94
CA ILE A 88 -17.05 -33.37 -44.20
C ILE A 88 -16.10 -32.24 -43.78
N LYS A 89 -15.73 -31.35 -44.70
CA LYS A 89 -14.86 -30.20 -44.39
C LYS A 89 -15.46 -29.31 -43.31
N LEU A 90 -16.75 -28.99 -43.40
CA LEU A 90 -17.44 -28.19 -42.38
C LEU A 90 -17.44 -28.89 -41.02
N ALA A 91 -17.71 -30.20 -40.98
CA ALA A 91 -17.69 -30.96 -39.72
C ALA A 91 -16.29 -31.04 -39.10
N GLU A 92 -15.24 -31.12 -39.91
CA GLU A 92 -13.84 -31.07 -39.44
C GLU A 92 -13.49 -29.70 -38.86
N GLU A 93 -13.87 -28.61 -39.54
CA GLU A 93 -13.68 -27.24 -39.07
C GLU A 93 -14.46 -26.96 -37.77
N GLU A 94 -15.73 -27.39 -37.69
CA GLU A 94 -16.56 -27.27 -36.48
C GLU A 94 -15.94 -28.03 -35.30
N LYS A 95 -15.42 -29.23 -35.54
CA LYS A 95 -14.72 -30.03 -34.53
C LYS A 95 -13.44 -29.34 -34.05
N GLU A 96 -12.67 -28.76 -34.96
CA GLU A 96 -11.45 -28.02 -34.60
C GLU A 96 -11.79 -26.75 -33.80
N ILE A 97 -12.82 -26.01 -34.21
CA ILE A 97 -13.31 -24.83 -33.49
C ILE A 97 -13.77 -25.23 -32.09
N ALA A 98 -14.55 -26.30 -31.95
CA ALA A 98 -15.01 -26.80 -30.65
C ALA A 98 -13.83 -27.18 -29.74
N GLN A 99 -12.79 -27.82 -30.28
CA GLN A 99 -11.56 -28.14 -29.54
C GLN A 99 -10.81 -26.89 -29.10
N ARG A 100 -10.67 -25.88 -29.98
CA ARG A 100 -10.04 -24.59 -29.65
C ARG A 100 -10.81 -23.84 -28.57
N ILE A 101 -12.15 -23.80 -28.65
CA ILE A 101 -13.02 -23.20 -27.62
C ILE A 101 -12.82 -23.93 -26.28
N THR A 102 -12.80 -25.27 -26.29
CA THR A 102 -12.58 -26.06 -25.08
C THR A 102 -11.22 -25.80 -24.44
N ALA A 103 -10.15 -25.74 -25.25
CA ALA A 103 -8.80 -25.41 -24.77
C ALA A 103 -8.72 -24.00 -24.19
N LEU A 104 -9.38 -23.02 -24.83
CA LEU A 104 -9.43 -21.64 -24.34
C LEU A 104 -10.20 -21.54 -23.02
N ASN A 105 -11.32 -22.24 -22.88
CA ASN A 105 -12.08 -22.29 -21.63
C ASN A 105 -11.26 -22.91 -20.49
N ASN A 106 -10.48 -23.95 -20.76
CA ASN A 106 -9.60 -24.54 -19.76
C ASN A 106 -8.51 -23.56 -19.32
N LEU A 107 -7.85 -22.87 -20.26
CA LEU A 107 -6.87 -21.81 -19.95
C LEU A 107 -7.50 -20.67 -19.14
N HIS A 108 -8.70 -20.23 -19.50
CA HIS A 108 -9.44 -19.20 -18.78
C HIS A 108 -9.72 -19.64 -17.33
N ASN A 109 -10.19 -20.87 -17.14
CA ASN A 109 -10.47 -21.42 -15.81
C ASN A 109 -9.21 -21.53 -14.94
N GLU A 110 -8.08 -21.96 -15.50
CA GLU A 110 -6.81 -21.97 -14.77
C GLU A 110 -6.34 -20.56 -14.40
N PHE A 111 -6.48 -19.60 -15.32
CA PHE A 111 -6.13 -18.20 -15.08
C PHE A 111 -6.99 -17.59 -13.95
N ILE A 112 -8.30 -17.79 -13.99
CA ILE A 112 -9.23 -17.35 -12.93
C ILE A 112 -8.87 -17.99 -11.58
N LYS A 113 -8.53 -19.28 -11.57
CA LYS A 113 -8.13 -20.01 -10.35
C LYS A 113 -6.85 -19.43 -9.74
N ASN A 114 -5.86 -19.12 -10.58
CA ASN A 114 -4.60 -18.50 -10.14
C ASN A 114 -4.82 -17.08 -9.62
N ILE A 115 -5.59 -16.25 -10.34
CA ILE A 115 -5.96 -14.91 -9.85
C ILE A 115 -6.66 -15.01 -8.51
N THR A 116 -7.66 -15.87 -8.37
CA THR A 116 -8.42 -16.02 -7.13
C THR A 116 -7.53 -16.42 -5.95
N LYS A 117 -6.54 -17.29 -6.19
CA LYS A 117 -5.56 -17.69 -5.17
C LYS A 117 -4.67 -16.51 -4.75
N ASP A 118 -4.20 -15.73 -5.71
CA ASP A 118 -3.37 -14.56 -5.45
C ASP A 118 -4.16 -13.43 -4.76
N THR A 119 -5.42 -13.21 -5.15
CA THR A 119 -6.31 -12.25 -4.48
C THR A 119 -6.52 -12.63 -3.02
N LYS A 120 -6.81 -13.91 -2.71
CA LYS A 120 -6.93 -14.39 -1.33
C LYS A 120 -5.64 -14.20 -0.54
N ARG A 121 -4.48 -14.44 -1.16
CA ARG A 121 -3.17 -14.26 -0.54
C ARG A 121 -2.86 -12.79 -0.22
N ILE A 122 -3.23 -11.88 -1.14
CA ILE A 122 -3.14 -10.43 -0.93
C ILE A 122 -4.08 -10.00 0.20
N GLU A 123 -5.31 -10.49 0.23
CA GLU A 123 -6.31 -10.15 1.24
C GLU A 123 -5.89 -10.61 2.65
N GLU A 124 -5.31 -11.80 2.78
CA GLU A 124 -4.72 -12.27 4.05
C GLU A 124 -3.51 -11.43 4.46
N SER A 125 -2.67 -11.03 3.50
CA SER A 125 -1.52 -10.17 3.77
C SER A 125 -1.96 -8.78 4.24
N ASN A 126 -3.04 -8.24 3.66
CA ASN A 126 -3.66 -6.99 4.08
C ASN A 126 -4.26 -7.12 5.48
N LYS A 127 -5.00 -8.19 5.79
CA LYS A 127 -5.51 -8.44 7.16
C LYS A 127 -4.39 -8.56 8.20
N ARG A 128 -3.23 -9.12 7.84
CA ARG A 128 -2.04 -9.16 8.70
C ARG A 128 -1.42 -7.78 8.88
N LEU A 129 -1.30 -7.01 7.79
CA LEU A 129 -0.86 -5.61 7.83
C LEU A 129 -1.80 -4.77 8.69
N ASP A 130 -3.11 -4.89 8.55
CA ASP A 130 -4.09 -4.18 9.38
C ASP A 130 -3.97 -4.58 10.85
N LYS A 131 -3.71 -5.84 11.18
CA LYS A 131 -3.43 -6.26 12.57
C LYS A 131 -2.12 -5.66 13.09
N ILE A 132 -1.09 -5.54 12.25
CA ILE A 132 0.18 -4.90 12.60
C ILE A 132 -0.03 -3.40 12.77
N ILE A 133 -0.76 -2.73 11.87
CA ILE A 133 -1.13 -1.32 11.94
C ILE A 133 -1.95 -1.06 13.20
N ASN A 134 -2.99 -1.85 13.48
CA ASN A 134 -3.80 -1.73 14.70
C ASN A 134 -2.99 -2.02 15.98
N LYS A 135 -2.05 -2.97 15.95
CA LYS A 135 -1.13 -3.20 17.08
C LYS A 135 -0.17 -2.04 17.24
N LEU A 136 0.37 -1.50 16.15
CA LEU A 136 1.19 -0.29 16.17
C LEU A 136 0.35 0.91 16.62
N GLU A 137 -0.91 1.06 16.26
CA GLU A 137 -1.76 2.15 16.75
C GLU A 137 -2.10 1.99 18.23
N LYS A 138 -2.33 0.75 18.71
CA LYS A 138 -2.61 0.47 20.14
C LYS A 138 -1.37 0.49 21.03
N GLU A 139 -0.20 0.08 20.52
CA GLU A 139 1.08 0.06 21.25
C GLU A 139 1.90 1.34 21.06
N ASN A 140 1.60 2.17 20.05
CA ASN A 140 2.34 3.38 19.69
C ASN A 140 1.50 4.66 19.86
N ILE A 141 0.48 4.63 20.72
CA ILE A 141 0.10 5.83 21.45
C ILE A 141 1.13 5.99 22.58
N ILE A 142 2.29 6.56 22.22
CA ILE A 142 2.73 7.65 23.06
C ILE A 142 1.57 8.65 22.95
N ASP A 143 0.91 8.92 24.07
CA ASP A 143 -0.16 9.89 24.13
C ASP A 143 0.43 11.25 23.72
N HIS A 144 0.34 11.53 22.42
CA HIS A 144 0.85 12.75 21.81
C HIS A 144 0.03 13.94 22.29
N GLU A 145 -1.19 13.74 22.78
CA GLU A 145 -1.92 14.76 23.53
C GLU A 145 -1.33 14.94 24.93
N GLU A 146 -0.99 13.89 25.67
CA GLU A 146 -0.32 13.99 26.98
C GLU A 146 1.06 14.66 26.86
N LEU A 147 1.81 14.38 25.79
CA LEU A 147 3.11 15.00 25.51
C LEU A 147 3.03 16.42 24.94
N ASN A 148 1.96 16.78 24.22
CA ASN A 148 1.72 18.13 23.71
C ASN A 148 1.01 19.04 24.73
N ARG A 149 0.26 18.49 25.69
CA ARG A 149 -0.44 19.23 26.75
C ARG A 149 0.50 19.95 27.73
N GLU A 150 1.79 19.62 27.74
CA GLU A 150 2.74 20.10 28.75
C GLU A 150 4.00 20.79 28.17
N ILE A 151 4.01 21.14 26.88
CA ILE A 151 5.04 22.05 26.35
C ILE A 151 4.67 23.45 26.82
N LEU A 152 5.26 23.87 27.94
CA LEU A 152 5.04 25.20 28.51
C LEU A 152 5.42 26.29 27.49
N THR A 153 4.51 27.22 27.27
CA THR A 153 4.76 28.42 26.48
C THR A 153 5.89 29.25 27.11
N PRO A 154 6.59 30.08 26.32
CA PRO A 154 7.60 31.01 26.86
C PRO A 154 7.07 31.89 28.00
N GLU A 155 5.79 32.28 27.93
CA GLU A 155 5.10 33.08 28.94
C GLU A 155 4.89 32.30 30.24
N GLU A 156 4.49 31.03 30.16
CA GLU A 156 4.36 30.15 31.33
C GLU A 156 5.72 29.91 31.98
N ILE A 157 6.77 29.66 31.19
CA ILE A 157 8.15 29.51 31.68
C ILE A 157 8.60 30.79 32.40
N PHE A 158 8.33 31.96 31.82
CA PHE A 158 8.65 33.24 32.44
C PHE A 158 7.92 33.44 33.77
N LYS A 159 6.62 33.14 33.84
CA LYS A 159 5.83 33.22 35.08
C LYS A 159 6.37 32.27 36.16
N ILE A 160 6.74 31.06 35.79
CA ILE A 160 7.32 30.06 36.70
C ILE A 160 8.68 30.54 37.25
N ASN A 161 9.56 31.07 36.39
CA ASN A 161 10.87 31.57 36.84
C ASN A 161 10.71 32.77 37.79
N GLN A 162 9.79 33.70 37.49
CA GLN A 162 9.50 34.84 38.36
C GLN A 162 8.99 34.40 39.74
N THR A 163 8.05 33.44 39.78
CA THR A 163 7.53 32.90 41.04
C THR A 163 8.61 32.16 41.84
N HIS A 164 9.44 31.36 41.17
CA HIS A 164 10.56 30.65 41.81
C HIS A 164 11.57 31.61 42.44
N LYS A 165 11.93 32.69 41.71
CA LYS A 165 12.83 33.73 42.21
C LYS A 165 12.25 34.45 43.44
N ALA A 166 10.98 34.83 43.38
CA ALA A 166 10.28 35.47 44.49
C ALA A 166 10.21 34.57 45.74
N LEU A 167 9.94 33.27 45.56
CA LEU A 167 9.91 32.29 46.65
C LEU A 167 11.29 32.16 47.33
N HIS A 168 12.38 32.06 46.56
CA HIS A 168 13.72 32.00 47.13
C HIS A 168 14.14 33.28 47.86
N GLU A 169 13.81 34.46 47.33
CA GLU A 169 14.04 35.72 48.02
C GLU A 169 13.26 35.81 49.34
N ASN A 170 12.00 35.37 49.34
CA ASN A 170 11.17 35.33 50.54
C ASN A 170 11.68 34.31 51.57
N HIS A 171 12.15 33.14 51.14
CA HIS A 171 12.76 32.16 52.02
C HIS A 171 14.05 32.71 52.65
N LYS A 172 14.89 33.41 51.88
CA LYS A 172 16.10 34.07 52.40
C LYS A 172 15.75 35.12 53.46
N LYS A 173 14.82 36.03 53.16
CA LYS A 173 14.35 37.07 54.10
C LYS A 173 13.77 36.47 55.38
N THR A 174 12.93 35.45 55.26
CA THR A 174 12.31 34.77 56.41
C THR A 174 13.34 34.04 57.27
N THR A 175 14.32 33.39 56.64
CA THR A 175 15.43 32.73 57.34
C THR A 175 16.29 33.72 58.13
N GLU A 176 16.54 34.89 57.56
CA GLU A 176 17.32 35.95 58.21
C GLU A 176 16.55 36.58 59.39
N LYS A 177 15.24 36.82 59.21
CA LYS A 177 14.33 37.22 60.31
C LYS A 177 14.30 36.18 61.43
N HIS A 178 14.26 34.89 61.09
CA HIS A 178 14.28 33.80 62.07
C HIS A 178 15.57 33.81 62.90
N LYS A 179 16.74 33.98 62.25
CA LYS A 179 18.03 34.11 62.95
C LYS A 179 18.04 35.30 63.91
N GLN A 180 17.62 36.47 63.46
CA GLN A 180 17.57 37.68 64.29
C GLN A 180 16.61 37.52 65.48
N ALA A 181 15.44 36.90 65.26
CA ALA A 181 14.47 36.64 66.33
C ALA A 181 15.05 35.68 67.40
N HIS A 182 15.77 34.64 66.99
CA HIS A 182 16.46 33.75 67.92
C HIS A 182 17.57 34.44 68.72
N THR A 183 18.35 35.33 68.09
CA THR A 183 19.36 36.13 68.82
C THR A 183 18.69 36.95 69.93
N LYS A 184 17.60 37.67 69.60
CA LYS A 184 16.83 38.45 70.58
C LYS A 184 16.24 37.60 71.70
N LEU A 185 15.75 36.39 71.39
CA LEU A 185 15.24 35.45 72.39
C LEU A 185 16.34 35.03 73.37
N ASN A 186 17.56 34.76 72.88
CA ASN A 186 18.70 34.40 73.72
C ASN A 186 19.15 35.55 74.61
N GLU A 187 19.18 36.77 74.09
CA GLU A 187 19.46 38.00 74.86
C GLU A 187 18.42 38.21 75.98
N LEU A 188 17.13 38.04 75.67
CA LEU A 188 16.03 38.10 76.64
C LEU A 188 16.17 37.04 77.74
N ASN A 189 16.44 35.78 77.37
CA ASN A 189 16.67 34.71 78.33
C ASN A 189 17.86 35.04 79.25
N THR A 190 18.97 35.52 78.69
CA THR A 190 20.16 35.90 79.47
C THR A 190 19.85 37.03 80.44
N THR A 191 19.07 38.03 79.99
CA THR A 191 18.63 39.15 80.83
C THR A 191 17.74 38.69 81.98
N ILE A 192 16.79 37.79 81.70
CA ILE A 192 15.91 37.18 82.71
C ILE A 192 16.71 36.39 83.74
N THR A 193 17.67 35.58 83.30
CA THR A 193 18.57 34.84 84.19
C THR A 193 19.37 35.78 85.09
N ASN A 194 19.98 36.83 84.52
CA ASN A 194 20.75 37.81 85.28
C ASN A 194 19.89 38.56 86.31
N LEU A 195 18.70 39.01 85.92
CA LEU A 195 17.76 39.68 86.83
C LEU A 195 17.29 38.74 87.95
N SER A 196 17.04 37.47 87.63
CA SER A 196 16.65 36.46 88.63
C SER A 196 17.77 36.20 89.63
N GLN A 197 19.03 36.17 89.16
CA GLN A 197 20.20 35.99 90.01
C GLN A 197 20.45 37.21 90.89
N GLN A 198 20.32 38.43 90.36
CA GLN A 198 20.40 39.66 91.16
C GLN A 198 19.35 39.67 92.27
N LEU A 199 18.12 39.22 92.00
CA LEU A 199 17.07 39.13 93.02
C LEU A 199 17.35 38.10 94.14
N GLN A 200 18.31 37.19 93.94
CA GLN A 200 18.76 36.24 94.98
C GLN A 200 19.88 36.81 95.88
N GLU A 201 20.47 37.96 95.53
CA GLU A 201 21.51 38.60 96.35
C GLU A 201 20.94 39.08 97.69
N LYS A 202 21.60 38.71 98.79
CA LYS A 202 21.23 39.15 100.14
C LYS A 202 21.60 40.63 100.34
N GLY A 203 20.74 41.39 101.03
CA GLY A 203 21.01 42.79 101.41
C GLY A 203 20.50 43.87 100.44
N LEU A 204 19.64 43.51 99.47
CA LEU A 204 19.01 44.49 98.58
C LEU A 204 18.00 45.39 99.29
N ALA A 205 18.06 46.70 99.02
CA ALA A 205 17.08 47.66 99.52
C ALA A 205 15.66 47.34 98.96
N PRO A 206 14.58 47.46 99.76
CA PRO A 206 13.22 47.11 99.33
C PRO A 206 12.76 47.80 98.04
N LYS A 207 13.15 49.06 97.82
CA LYS A 207 12.87 49.81 96.58
C LYS A 207 13.52 49.14 95.36
N LYS A 208 14.77 48.71 95.48
CA LYS A 208 15.54 48.05 94.40
C LYS A 208 14.97 46.66 94.08
N VAL A 209 14.51 45.93 95.09
CA VAL A 209 13.80 44.64 94.88
C VAL A 209 12.53 44.83 94.08
N LYS A 210 11.71 45.85 94.41
CA LYS A 210 10.46 46.15 93.69
C LYS A 210 10.73 46.51 92.21
N GLU A 211 11.76 47.31 91.96
CA GLU A 211 12.17 47.68 90.60
C GLU A 211 12.65 46.47 89.78
N LEU A 212 13.51 45.63 90.36
CA LEU A 212 14.02 44.42 89.70
C LEU A 212 12.91 43.41 89.40
N LYS A 213 11.94 43.23 90.31
CA LYS A 213 10.75 42.40 90.07
C LYS A 213 9.91 42.92 88.91
N GLY A 214 9.65 44.24 88.86
CA GLY A 214 8.92 44.83 87.73
C GLY A 214 9.64 44.65 86.39
N LYS A 215 10.97 44.83 86.35
CA LYS A 215 11.77 44.55 85.14
C LYS A 215 11.76 43.07 84.77
N LEU A 216 11.78 42.17 85.74
CA LEU A 216 11.72 40.72 85.51
C LEU A 216 10.36 40.32 84.92
N GLU A 217 9.25 40.76 85.52
CA GLU A 217 7.90 40.51 85.02
C GLU A 217 7.71 41.02 83.59
N PHE A 218 8.17 42.25 83.32
CA PHE A 218 8.15 42.82 81.96
C PHE A 218 8.92 41.95 80.96
N ASN A 219 10.16 41.55 81.28
CA ASN A 219 10.96 40.72 80.38
C ASN A 219 10.38 39.31 80.21
N GLN A 220 9.74 38.73 81.24
CA GLN A 220 9.05 37.44 81.13
C GLN A 220 7.82 37.51 80.20
N GLU A 221 7.04 38.59 80.26
CA GLU A 221 5.95 38.83 79.29
C GLU A 221 6.50 39.03 77.86
N MET A 222 7.56 39.82 77.71
CA MET A 222 8.24 40.00 76.41
C MET A 222 8.79 38.68 75.84
N LEU A 223 9.25 37.77 76.71
CA LEU A 223 9.70 36.43 76.32
C LEU A 223 8.56 35.58 75.77
N LYS A 224 7.38 35.60 76.40
CA LYS A 224 6.18 34.88 75.89
C LYS A 224 5.82 35.36 74.48
N ILE A 225 5.81 36.67 74.27
CA ILE A 225 5.52 37.28 72.97
C ILE A 225 6.57 36.88 71.92
N HIS A 226 7.86 36.95 72.26
CA HIS A 226 8.95 36.58 71.34
C HIS A 226 8.94 35.09 70.96
N LYS A 227 8.63 34.19 71.91
CA LYS A 227 8.48 32.75 71.63
C LYS A 227 7.36 32.50 70.60
N ALA A 228 6.19 33.11 70.81
CA ALA A 228 5.08 33.00 69.87
C ALA A 228 5.41 33.61 68.49
N TYR A 229 6.19 34.69 68.45
CA TYR A 229 6.65 35.28 67.19
C TYR A 229 7.62 34.37 66.41
N ILE A 230 8.56 33.72 67.10
CA ILE A 230 9.49 32.76 66.50
C ILE A 230 8.73 31.57 65.91
N GLU A 231 7.77 31.01 66.64
CA GLU A 231 6.94 29.90 66.17
C GLU A 231 6.18 30.27 64.88
N LYS A 232 5.63 31.49 64.79
CA LYS A 232 4.99 32.00 63.57
C LYS A 232 5.96 32.12 62.39
N ILE A 233 7.18 32.59 62.62
CA ILE A 233 8.22 32.65 61.58
C ILE A 233 8.61 31.24 61.13
N GLU A 234 8.78 30.32 62.06
CA GLU A 234 9.18 28.95 61.77
C GLU A 234 8.11 28.20 60.96
N ASN A 235 6.84 28.37 61.30
CA ASN A 235 5.73 27.84 60.50
C ASN A 235 5.72 28.46 59.09
N SER A 236 5.92 29.77 58.98
CA SER A 236 6.00 30.46 57.68
C SER A 236 7.19 29.94 56.85
N LYS A 237 8.32 29.66 57.49
CA LYS A 237 9.50 29.08 56.84
C LYS A 237 9.21 27.66 56.33
N LYS A 238 8.58 26.81 57.13
CA LYS A 238 8.17 25.44 56.73
C LYS A 238 7.23 25.45 55.53
N MET A 239 6.25 26.35 55.50
CA MET A 239 5.32 26.51 54.37
C MET A 239 6.05 26.95 53.09
N LEU A 240 6.97 27.91 53.20
CA LEU A 240 7.80 28.35 52.06
C LEU A 240 8.70 27.22 51.55
N GLU A 241 9.29 26.43 52.44
CA GLU A 241 10.18 25.32 52.09
C GLU A 241 9.41 24.20 51.38
N GLN A 242 8.19 23.89 51.81
CA GLN A 242 7.30 22.96 51.11
C GLN A 242 6.92 23.44 49.71
N GLU A 243 6.61 24.74 49.55
CA GLU A 243 6.27 25.32 48.25
C GLU A 243 7.46 25.31 47.29
N ILE A 244 8.68 25.57 47.79
CA ILE A 244 9.92 25.42 47.01
C ILE A 244 10.10 23.97 46.57
N ILE A 245 9.98 22.98 47.47
CA ILE A 245 10.11 21.56 47.14
C ILE A 245 9.09 21.14 46.08
N LYS A 246 7.84 21.61 46.18
CA LYS A 246 6.79 21.32 45.20
C LYS A 246 7.16 21.88 43.82
N ARG A 247 7.65 23.12 43.76
CA ARG A 247 8.12 23.75 42.52
C ARG A 247 9.36 23.08 41.95
N GLU A 248 10.31 22.66 42.77
CA GLU A 248 11.48 21.90 42.32
C GLU A 248 11.09 20.53 41.73
N LYS A 249 10.06 19.87 42.27
CA LYS A 249 9.50 18.66 41.67
C LYS A 249 8.90 18.94 40.30
N GLU A 250 8.08 19.99 40.17
CA GLU A 250 7.54 20.44 38.86
C GLU A 250 8.66 20.73 37.85
N TYR A 251 9.75 21.37 38.31
CA TYR A 251 10.93 21.63 37.51
C TYR A 251 11.64 20.36 37.02
N ASN A 252 11.77 19.36 37.90
CA ASN A 252 12.47 18.12 37.61
C ASN A 252 11.67 17.15 36.71
N ILE A 253 10.35 17.27 36.66
CA ILE A 253 9.50 16.51 35.73
C ILE A 253 9.96 16.72 34.27
N ASN A 254 10.34 17.93 33.89
CA ASN A 254 10.84 18.22 32.53
C ASN A 254 12.20 17.55 32.25
N LYS A 255 13.07 17.43 33.26
CA LYS A 255 14.38 16.76 33.14
C LYS A 255 14.22 15.27 32.81
N ASP A 256 13.33 14.59 33.52
CA ASP A 256 13.08 13.17 33.31
C ASP A 256 12.38 12.89 31.97
N LYS A 257 11.48 13.79 31.53
CA LYS A 257 10.86 13.75 30.20
C LYS A 257 11.90 13.88 29.08
N ILE A 258 12.83 14.83 29.19
CA ILE A 258 13.94 14.98 28.21
C ILE A 258 14.81 13.73 28.17
N LYS A 259 15.08 13.11 29.33
CA LYS A 259 15.88 11.87 29.40
C LYS A 259 15.17 10.70 28.71
N LYS A 260 13.86 10.52 28.96
CA LYS A 260 13.04 9.49 28.29
C LYS A 260 12.98 9.70 26.77
N LEU A 261 12.72 10.93 26.31
CA LEU A 261 12.70 11.27 24.88
C LEU A 261 14.05 11.06 24.19
N GLY A 262 15.15 11.46 24.84
CA GLY A 262 16.50 11.26 24.31
C GLY A 262 16.87 9.78 24.14
N SER A 263 16.46 8.93 25.09
CA SER A 263 16.64 7.47 24.98
C SER A 263 15.79 6.88 23.85
N ASN A 264 14.52 7.27 23.76
CA ASN A 264 13.59 6.79 22.73
C ASN A 264 14.00 7.23 21.31
N LEU A 265 14.64 8.39 21.16
CA LEU A 265 15.15 8.87 19.87
C LEU A 265 16.25 7.99 19.28
N LYS A 266 17.17 7.50 20.13
CA LYS A 266 18.23 6.57 19.70
C LYS A 266 17.65 5.28 19.14
N GLU A 267 16.54 4.82 19.70
CA GLU A 267 15.86 3.60 19.28
C GLU A 267 14.99 3.82 18.03
N ARG A 268 14.22 4.92 17.99
CA ARG A 268 13.38 5.28 16.83
C ARG A 268 14.19 5.58 15.58
N TYR A 269 15.39 6.16 15.69
CA TYR A 269 16.29 6.36 14.54
C TYR A 269 16.57 5.05 13.77
N LYS A 270 16.64 3.92 14.48
CA LYS A 270 16.91 2.60 13.88
C LYS A 270 15.68 1.93 13.28
N LYS A 271 14.50 2.12 13.89
CA LYS A 271 13.26 1.39 13.55
C LYS A 271 12.29 2.18 12.66
N GLU A 272 12.15 3.49 12.87
CA GLU A 272 11.13 4.34 12.22
C GLU A 272 11.70 5.74 11.87
N PRO A 273 12.58 5.86 10.85
CA PRO A 273 13.30 7.09 10.54
C PRO A 273 12.42 8.25 10.03
N GLU A 274 11.20 7.99 9.59
CA GLU A 274 10.24 9.02 9.16
C GLU A 274 9.61 9.76 10.35
N LYS A 275 9.33 9.06 11.45
CA LYS A 275 8.82 9.63 12.71
C LYS A 275 9.93 10.23 13.60
N TYR A 276 11.19 9.95 13.28
CA TYR A 276 12.37 10.48 14.00
C TYR A 276 12.46 12.01 13.96
N LEU A 277 12.14 12.63 12.81
CA LEU A 277 12.33 14.07 12.64
C LEU A 277 11.41 14.89 13.56
N ASP A 278 10.16 14.45 13.72
CA ASP A 278 9.17 15.09 14.59
C ASP A 278 9.54 14.92 16.08
N ALA A 279 9.89 13.70 16.49
CA ALA A 279 10.37 13.42 17.85
C ALA A 279 11.67 14.19 18.17
N TYR A 280 12.56 14.38 17.20
CA TYR A 280 13.81 15.11 17.38
C TYR A 280 13.58 16.61 17.54
N LYS A 281 12.70 17.21 16.71
CA LYS A 281 12.27 18.62 16.88
C LYS A 281 11.72 18.85 18.28
N LYS A 282 10.85 17.96 18.77
CA LYS A 282 10.28 18.01 20.13
C LYS A 282 11.34 17.89 21.23
N TYR A 283 12.29 16.96 21.09
CA TYR A 283 13.41 16.83 22.01
C TYR A 283 14.27 18.10 22.09
N VAL A 284 14.54 18.76 20.96
CA VAL A 284 15.28 20.02 20.94
C VAL A 284 14.52 21.14 21.65
N VAL A 285 13.20 21.25 21.42
CA VAL A 285 12.34 22.23 22.11
C VAL A 285 12.38 22.02 23.62
N LEU A 286 12.11 20.80 24.11
CA LEU A 286 12.12 20.49 25.54
C LEU A 286 13.52 20.68 26.17
N LYS A 287 14.58 20.27 25.48
CA LYS A 287 15.97 20.49 25.92
C LYS A 287 16.29 21.98 26.05
N ASN A 288 15.79 22.81 25.15
CA ASN A 288 15.95 24.25 25.20
C ASN A 288 15.11 24.88 26.31
N GLN A 289 13.87 24.44 26.52
CA GLN A 289 13.03 24.87 27.64
C GLN A 289 13.71 24.59 28.98
N TYR A 290 14.25 23.37 29.18
CA TYR A 290 15.00 23.05 30.40
C TYR A 290 16.24 23.91 30.59
N LYS A 291 16.94 24.28 29.51
CA LYS A 291 18.06 25.24 29.58
C LYS A 291 17.59 26.64 29.99
N VAL A 292 16.51 27.15 29.40
CA VAL A 292 15.94 28.48 29.73
C VAL A 292 15.49 28.52 31.19
N MET A 293 14.81 27.47 31.64
CA MET A 293 14.38 27.31 33.03
C MET A 293 15.58 27.27 34.00
N LYS A 294 16.78 26.90 33.56
CA LYS A 294 17.98 26.78 34.43
C LYS A 294 18.80 28.06 34.53
N ILE A 295 18.68 28.97 33.55
CA ILE A 295 19.60 30.09 33.36
C ILE A 295 18.93 31.45 33.65
N ASP A 296 17.67 31.49 34.12
CA ASP A 296 16.94 32.77 34.34
C ASP A 296 16.90 33.66 33.08
N GLY A 297 16.75 33.04 31.90
CA GLY A 297 16.41 33.73 30.66
C GLY A 297 17.54 33.89 29.64
N ILE A 298 17.13 33.76 28.38
CA ILE A 298 17.87 33.95 27.12
C ILE A 298 18.84 32.81 26.76
N VAL A 299 18.35 31.84 25.98
CA VAL A 299 19.20 30.97 25.17
C VAL A 299 19.62 31.75 23.92
N LYS A 300 20.87 32.24 23.92
CA LYS A 300 21.55 32.62 22.68
C LYS A 300 22.01 31.34 21.96
N ASP A 301 21.86 31.36 20.64
CA ASP A 301 22.31 30.35 19.67
C ASP A 301 21.59 29.00 19.71
N ILE A 302 20.48 28.95 18.95
CA ILE A 302 19.87 27.69 18.51
C ILE A 302 20.59 27.27 17.22
N GLU A 303 21.21 26.09 17.21
CA GLU A 303 21.59 25.46 15.94
C GLU A 303 20.33 25.26 15.09
N HIS A 304 20.25 25.99 13.98
CA HIS A 304 19.08 25.99 13.11
C HIS A 304 18.69 24.56 12.69
N PRO A 305 17.39 24.23 12.66
CA PRO A 305 16.89 22.94 12.18
C PRO A 305 17.48 22.48 10.85
N ASN A 306 17.78 23.43 9.94
CA ASN A 306 18.41 23.19 8.65
C ASN A 306 19.82 22.58 8.75
N LYS A 307 20.60 22.95 9.78
CA LYS A 307 21.94 22.41 10.01
C LYS A 307 21.89 20.93 10.40
N VAL A 308 20.88 20.55 11.19
CA VAL A 308 20.64 19.15 11.58
C VAL A 308 20.02 18.34 10.44
N ILE A 309 19.06 18.89 9.71
CA ILE A 309 18.49 18.25 8.51
C ILE A 309 19.60 17.96 7.48
N ASN A 310 20.51 18.91 7.25
CA ASN A 310 21.66 18.69 6.38
C ASN A 310 22.58 17.57 6.88
N LYS A 311 22.81 17.47 8.20
CA LYS A 311 23.62 16.38 8.78
C LYS A 311 22.95 15.01 8.62
N ILE A 312 21.63 14.92 8.84
CA ILE A 312 20.84 13.70 8.63
C ILE A 312 20.85 13.29 7.15
N ASN A 313 20.72 14.25 6.23
CA ASN A 313 20.76 13.98 4.79
C ASN A 313 22.15 13.51 4.33
N VAL A 314 23.22 14.08 4.89
CA VAL A 314 24.61 13.62 4.66
C VAL A 314 24.83 12.20 5.18
N ASP A 315 24.31 11.86 6.36
CA ASP A 315 24.45 10.51 6.91
C ASP A 315 23.60 9.47 6.17
N LYS A 316 22.39 9.84 5.72
CA LYS A 316 21.55 9.00 4.85
C LYS A 316 22.20 8.76 3.49
N THR A 317 22.79 9.79 2.88
CA THR A 317 23.49 9.64 1.59
C THR A 317 24.75 8.80 1.72
N LYS A 318 25.50 8.90 2.83
CA LYS A 318 26.64 8.00 3.12
C LYS A 318 26.20 6.55 3.33
N SER A 319 25.13 6.32 4.09
CA SER A 319 24.58 4.99 4.33
C SER A 319 24.05 4.33 3.05
N LEU A 320 23.37 5.12 2.20
CA LEU A 320 22.89 4.66 0.89
C LEU A 320 24.06 4.39 -0.07
N ALA A 321 25.07 5.26 -0.10
CA ALA A 321 26.28 5.04 -0.90
C ALA A 321 27.02 3.78 -0.49
N ASN A 322 27.13 3.49 0.81
CA ASN A 322 27.72 2.25 1.31
C ASN A 322 26.90 1.01 0.93
N LYS A 323 25.56 1.05 1.04
CA LYS A 323 24.69 -0.04 0.59
C LYS A 323 24.77 -0.31 -0.91
N ILE A 324 24.85 0.74 -1.73
CA ILE A 324 25.06 0.61 -3.18
C ILE A 324 26.44 -0.01 -3.44
N ARG A 325 27.49 0.43 -2.74
CA ARG A 325 28.85 -0.13 -2.87
C ARG A 325 28.92 -1.61 -2.50
N GLU A 326 28.27 -2.01 -1.40
CA GLU A 326 28.15 -3.41 -0.98
C GLU A 326 27.36 -4.24 -2.01
N GLN A 327 26.25 -3.74 -2.55
CA GLN A 327 25.49 -4.45 -3.59
C GLN A 327 26.23 -4.54 -4.93
N THR A 328 27.07 -3.56 -5.25
CA THR A 328 27.88 -3.56 -6.49
C THR A 328 29.04 -4.57 -6.36
N GLN A 329 29.69 -4.65 -5.19
CA GLN A 329 30.73 -5.67 -4.92
C GLN A 329 30.18 -7.11 -4.90
N VAL A 330 28.93 -7.32 -4.48
CA VAL A 330 28.29 -8.66 -4.49
C VAL A 330 27.88 -9.09 -5.92
N LYS A 331 27.67 -8.15 -6.85
CA LYS A 331 27.41 -8.48 -8.27
C LYS A 331 28.69 -8.82 -9.06
N ASP A 332 29.81 -8.18 -8.74
CA ASP A 332 31.09 -8.43 -9.42
C ASP A 332 31.71 -9.80 -9.09
N THR A 333 31.25 -10.47 -8.03
CA THR A 333 31.74 -11.82 -7.66
C THR A 333 30.93 -12.97 -8.27
N ASN A 334 29.75 -12.70 -8.87
CA ASN A 334 28.85 -13.74 -9.40
C ASN A 334 28.69 -13.76 -10.93
N ILE A 335 29.35 -12.87 -11.67
CA ILE A 335 29.36 -12.91 -13.14
C ILE A 335 30.68 -13.53 -13.61
N ARG A 336 30.76 -14.86 -13.49
CA ARG A 336 31.73 -15.67 -14.23
C ARG A 336 31.22 -15.77 -15.67
N SER A 337 32.08 -15.37 -16.61
CA SER A 337 31.95 -15.41 -18.07
C SER A 337 30.82 -14.60 -18.69
N LEU A 338 31.19 -13.45 -19.28
CA LEU A 338 31.08 -13.19 -20.72
C LEU A 338 31.84 -11.88 -20.98
N PHE A 339 33.06 -12.00 -21.48
CA PHE A 339 33.84 -10.86 -21.95
C PHE A 339 33.12 -10.16 -23.12
N PRO A 340 33.39 -8.85 -23.30
CA PRO A 340 34.05 -8.47 -24.53
C PRO A 340 35.34 -7.67 -24.29
N ALA A 341 36.27 -7.95 -25.21
CA ALA A 341 37.53 -7.30 -25.59
C ALA A 341 38.09 -6.13 -24.74
N ARG A 342 39.35 -6.32 -24.32
CA ARG A 342 40.31 -5.29 -23.92
C ARG A 342 40.31 -4.09 -24.90
N THR A 343 40.06 -2.90 -24.41
CA THR A 343 40.60 -1.67 -25.00
C THR A 343 42.00 -1.40 -24.43
N PRO A 344 43.01 -1.04 -25.25
CA PRO A 344 44.36 -0.83 -24.77
C PRO A 344 44.48 0.44 -23.93
N ASN A 345 45.34 0.33 -22.93
CA ASN A 345 45.73 1.33 -21.95
C ASN A 345 46.23 2.64 -22.60
N ILE A 346 45.41 3.69 -22.64
CA ILE A 346 45.91 5.05 -22.92
C ILE A 346 46.49 5.58 -21.61
N LYS A 347 47.82 5.52 -21.50
CA LYS A 347 48.59 6.25 -20.49
C LYS A 347 48.33 7.74 -20.67
N VAL A 348 47.53 8.34 -19.79
CA VAL A 348 47.46 9.79 -19.65
C VAL A 348 48.77 10.24 -18.99
N THR A 349 49.71 10.70 -19.81
CA THR A 349 50.93 11.36 -19.35
C THR A 349 50.56 12.69 -18.68
N ASN A 350 50.94 12.80 -17.41
CA ASN A 350 50.96 14.04 -16.63
C ASN A 350 51.64 15.16 -17.41
N ASN A 351 50.91 16.22 -17.75
CA ASN A 351 51.51 17.53 -18.01
C ASN A 351 51.10 18.49 -16.91
N LYS A 352 52.03 18.64 -15.95
CA LYS A 352 52.16 19.83 -15.10
C LYS A 352 52.41 21.03 -16.02
N THR A 353 51.44 21.91 -16.17
CA THR A 353 51.71 23.29 -16.59
C THR A 353 52.29 24.05 -15.40
N ARG A 354 53.62 24.00 -15.29
CA ARG A 354 54.42 25.05 -14.63
C ARG A 354 54.39 26.25 -15.57
N GLY A 355 54.04 27.42 -15.06
CA GLY A 355 54.18 28.68 -15.78
C GLY A 355 55.65 29.06 -16.00
N ILE A 356 55.84 30.32 -16.44
CA ILE A 356 57.07 31.05 -16.87
C ILE A 356 57.06 31.16 -18.42
N ASN A 357 56.95 32.32 -19.08
CA ASN A 357 57.14 33.74 -18.73
C ASN A 357 56.02 34.61 -19.30
#